data_AF-A0A182MR93-F1
#
_entry.id   AF-A0A182MR93-F1
#
_cell.length_a   1.000
_cell.length_b   1.000
_cell.length_c   1.000
_cell.angle_alpha   90.00
_cell.angle_beta   90.00
_cell.angle_gamma   90.00
#
_symmetry.space_group_name_H-M   'P 1'
#
loop_
_entity.id
_entity.type
_entity.pdbx_description
1 polymer ?
#
loop_
_entity_poly.entity_id
_entity_poly.type
_entity_poly.pdbx_seq_one_letter_code
_entity_poly.pdbx_strand_id
1 'polypeptide(L)'
;MARETCSTVNELYGGFSLRFNLVIKMVDWLRPVGISEQKYAQFQKKYINLAAKHPDLDDVIPERRVFRYTRDQKCAKLYIMCKTKQDMQASFMEWAYYLAERNLKAKYLTYGFRWQKSTSYKDLFLNWARYLIAYEPDTFIPAGYVFFRFNVAMGHTAVTIYGLHVEKKYQNMGLGTYLVKTLEVLAHRLGVELLIIGVAKQDIALKRFLHRLGFTADSKENSNNSDYEVLTAPTLCYKLPLSLLKTAQSHPMLVELKNGETYNGHLVSCDTWMNINLREVICTSKDGDKFWRMPECYIRGSTIKYLRIPDEVIDMVKEDMQSKSRNRAEMNKGGRNQNQGGRGGGGGAGGGGGGGRNNMNANNRNTFGGNRGGNRAGLGNPNRNAQNKK
;
A
#
# COMPACT_ATOMS: atom_id res chain seq x y z
N MET A 1 -40.08 -12.82 22.82
CA MET A 1 -40.19 -13.79 21.72
C MET A 1 -39.32 -13.29 20.58
N ALA A 2 -38.14 -13.90 20.42
CA ALA A 2 -37.18 -13.65 19.36
C ALA A 2 -36.88 -15.01 18.73
N ARG A 3 -37.17 -15.14 17.42
CA ARG A 3 -36.90 -16.25 16.48
C ARG A 3 -37.83 -15.98 15.29
N GLU A 4 -37.35 -15.60 14.11
CA GLU A 4 -36.87 -16.42 12.98
C GLU A 4 -36.67 -15.40 11.81
N THR A 5 -35.79 -15.53 10.82
CA THR A 5 -35.00 -16.65 10.30
C THR A 5 -33.84 -16.09 9.45
N CYS A 6 -32.76 -16.87 9.48
CA CYS A 6 -31.58 -16.78 8.65
C CYS A 6 -31.92 -17.19 7.20
N SER A 7 -32.04 -16.24 6.27
CA SER A 7 -32.09 -16.55 4.82
C SER A 7 -32.03 -15.26 3.99
N THR A 8 -30.82 -14.80 3.61
CA THR A 8 -30.49 -13.95 2.42
C THR A 8 -29.10 -13.30 2.49
N VAL A 9 -28.09 -14.00 3.03
CA VAL A 9 -26.69 -13.51 3.01
C VAL A 9 -25.94 -13.89 1.72
N ASN A 10 -26.54 -14.72 0.85
CA ASN A 10 -25.89 -15.28 -0.34
C ASN A 10 -26.13 -14.52 -1.66
N GLU A 11 -27.00 -13.52 -1.75
CA GLU A 11 -27.30 -12.86 -3.04
C GLU A 11 -26.65 -11.48 -3.25
N LEU A 12 -25.95 -10.94 -2.25
CA LEU A 12 -25.40 -9.57 -2.30
C LEU A 12 -24.00 -9.44 -2.92
N TYR A 13 -23.35 -10.52 -3.38
CA TYR A 13 -21.92 -10.50 -3.72
C TYR A 13 -21.54 -10.92 -5.15
N GLY A 14 -22.51 -11.17 -6.04
CA GLY A 14 -22.23 -11.52 -7.45
C GLY A 14 -21.59 -10.41 -8.30
N GLY A 15 -21.64 -9.15 -7.88
CA GLY A 15 -21.26 -8.00 -8.73
C GLY A 15 -19.84 -7.44 -8.56
N PHE A 16 -19.05 -7.90 -7.60
CA PHE A 16 -17.71 -7.32 -7.34
C PHE A 16 -16.58 -7.90 -8.21
N SER A 17 -16.85 -8.96 -8.98
CA SER A 17 -15.84 -9.74 -9.72
C SER A 17 -15.14 -8.97 -10.86
N LEU A 18 -15.84 -8.04 -11.52
CA LEU A 18 -15.30 -7.30 -12.68
C LEU A 18 -14.23 -6.25 -12.30
N ARG A 19 -14.29 -5.68 -11.09
CA ARG A 19 -13.35 -4.64 -10.64
C ARG A 19 -11.95 -5.17 -10.35
N PHE A 20 -11.80 -6.45 -9.98
CA PHE A 20 -10.52 -7.01 -9.51
C PHE A 20 -9.72 -7.69 -10.61
N ASN A 21 -10.38 -8.43 -11.51
CA ASN A 21 -9.72 -9.08 -12.64
C ASN A 21 -9.06 -8.07 -13.60
N LEU A 22 -9.64 -6.88 -13.76
CA LEU A 22 -9.07 -5.84 -14.60
C LEU A 22 -7.78 -5.26 -14.00
N VAL A 23 -7.72 -5.05 -12.67
CA VAL A 23 -6.56 -4.44 -12.00
C VAL A 23 -5.34 -5.37 -12.00
N ILE A 24 -5.53 -6.66 -11.74
CA ILE A 24 -4.45 -7.65 -11.82
C ILE A 24 -3.94 -7.75 -13.27
N LYS A 25 -4.85 -7.82 -14.26
CA LYS A 25 -4.47 -7.76 -15.68
C LYS A 25 -3.72 -6.47 -16.03
N MET A 26 -4.11 -5.32 -15.47
CA MET A 26 -3.42 -4.05 -15.69
C MET A 26 -1.99 -4.03 -15.10
N VAL A 27 -1.76 -4.62 -13.92
CA VAL A 27 -0.40 -4.78 -13.38
C VAL A 27 0.45 -5.66 -14.31
N ASP A 28 -0.11 -6.76 -14.79
CA ASP A 28 0.58 -7.63 -15.76
C ASP A 28 0.84 -6.92 -17.10
N TRP A 29 -0.06 -6.05 -17.55
CA TRP A 29 0.07 -5.24 -18.77
C TRP A 29 1.11 -4.12 -18.66
N LEU A 30 1.42 -3.65 -17.44
CA LEU A 30 2.44 -2.65 -17.18
C LEU A 30 3.86 -3.25 -17.14
N ARG A 31 4.01 -4.58 -17.31
CA ARG A 31 5.32 -5.23 -17.41
C ARG A 31 6.05 -4.68 -18.66
N PRO A 32 7.28 -4.17 -18.53
CA PRO A 32 8.01 -3.61 -19.66
C PRO A 32 8.20 -4.65 -20.77
N VAL A 33 7.66 -4.38 -21.95
CA VAL A 33 7.79 -5.23 -23.14
C VAL A 33 9.25 -5.22 -23.60
N GLY A 34 9.84 -6.39 -23.84
CA GLY A 34 11.22 -6.52 -24.37
C GLY A 34 12.33 -6.64 -23.32
N ILE A 35 12.01 -6.74 -22.03
CA ILE A 35 12.99 -7.07 -20.97
C ILE A 35 12.91 -8.56 -20.65
N SER A 36 14.05 -9.27 -20.63
CA SER A 36 14.07 -10.67 -20.22
C SER A 36 13.66 -10.83 -18.75
N GLU A 37 13.00 -11.95 -18.41
CA GLU A 37 12.51 -12.18 -17.04
C GLU A 37 13.61 -12.09 -15.99
N GLN A 38 14.82 -12.57 -16.32
CA GLN A 38 15.99 -12.47 -15.45
C GLN A 38 16.39 -11.02 -15.16
N LYS A 39 16.42 -10.16 -16.18
CA LYS A 39 16.74 -8.73 -16.02
C LYS A 39 15.65 -8.03 -15.22
N TYR A 40 14.38 -8.37 -15.45
CA TYR A 40 13.26 -7.82 -14.70
C TYR A 40 13.32 -8.22 -13.21
N ALA A 41 13.57 -9.49 -12.91
CA ALA A 41 13.72 -9.96 -11.53
C ALA A 41 14.90 -9.29 -10.80
N GLN A 42 16.01 -9.03 -11.49
CA GLN A 42 17.14 -8.26 -10.94
C GLN A 42 16.76 -6.81 -10.66
N PHE A 43 16.02 -6.18 -11.57
CA PHE A 43 15.49 -4.82 -11.38
C PHE A 43 14.59 -4.76 -10.15
N GLN A 44 13.62 -5.67 -10.02
CA GLN A 44 12.71 -5.74 -8.87
C GLN A 44 13.48 -5.90 -7.54
N LYS A 45 14.50 -6.77 -7.51
CA LYS A 45 15.36 -6.93 -6.31
C LYS A 45 16.14 -5.67 -5.96
N LYS A 46 16.64 -4.93 -6.94
CA LYS A 46 17.29 -3.63 -6.71
C LYS A 46 16.30 -2.60 -6.21
N TYR A 47 15.13 -2.52 -6.83
CA TYR A 47 14.09 -1.55 -6.50
C TYR A 47 13.52 -1.77 -5.10
N ILE A 48 13.21 -3.02 -4.74
CA ILE A 48 12.69 -3.33 -3.41
C ILE A 48 13.70 -3.05 -2.30
N ASN A 49 15.00 -3.17 -2.59
CA ASN A 49 16.06 -2.83 -1.65
C ASN A 49 16.11 -1.30 -1.40
N LEU A 50 15.82 -0.50 -2.42
CA LEU A 50 15.68 0.95 -2.24
C LEU A 50 14.50 1.28 -1.31
N ALA A 51 13.34 0.65 -1.52
CA ALA A 51 12.18 0.82 -0.63
C ALA A 51 12.48 0.37 0.81
N ALA A 52 13.17 -0.77 0.99
CA ALA A 52 13.53 -1.29 2.31
C ALA A 52 14.54 -0.41 3.07
N LYS A 53 15.34 0.38 2.35
CA LYS A 53 16.35 1.31 2.87
C LYS A 53 15.86 2.76 2.94
N HIS A 54 14.58 3.01 2.66
CA HIS A 54 14.04 4.37 2.74
C HIS A 54 14.30 4.95 4.14
N PRO A 55 14.91 6.15 4.24
CA PRO A 55 15.42 6.67 5.50
C PRO A 55 14.30 7.00 6.48
N ASP A 56 13.18 7.54 5.95
CA ASP A 56 12.01 7.87 6.76
C ASP A 56 10.73 7.39 6.08
N LEU A 57 10.16 6.28 6.56
CA LEU A 57 8.90 5.74 6.04
C LEU A 57 7.68 6.57 6.45
N ASP A 58 7.83 7.38 7.49
CA ASP A 58 6.78 8.21 8.05
C ASP A 58 6.45 9.40 7.12
N ASP A 59 7.46 9.94 6.44
CA ASP A 59 7.36 11.00 5.41
C ASP A 59 6.68 10.54 4.12
N VAL A 60 6.59 9.23 3.90
CA VAL A 60 5.91 8.68 2.74
C VAL A 60 4.38 8.80 2.90
N ILE A 61 3.86 8.93 4.12
CA ILE A 61 2.41 8.89 4.44
C ILE A 61 1.95 10.02 5.38
N PRO A 62 2.32 11.30 5.13
CA PRO A 62 2.06 12.41 6.06
C PRO A 62 0.58 12.61 6.37
N GLU A 63 -0.30 12.40 5.40
CA GLU A 63 -1.74 12.61 5.57
C GLU A 63 -2.45 11.48 6.34
N ARG A 64 -1.80 10.32 6.49
CA ARG A 64 -2.38 9.14 7.15
C ARG A 64 -1.81 8.89 8.54
N ARG A 65 -1.09 9.87 9.09
CA ARG A 65 -0.45 9.80 10.42
C ARG A 65 -1.42 9.85 11.60
N VAL A 66 -2.70 10.12 11.38
CA VAL A 66 -3.69 10.24 12.47
C VAL A 66 -4.95 9.46 12.16
N PHE A 67 -5.25 8.46 12.99
CA PHE A 67 -6.52 7.75 13.00
C PHE A 67 -7.47 8.39 14.01
N ARG A 68 -8.69 8.71 13.60
CA ARG A 68 -9.73 9.28 14.47
C ARG A 68 -10.85 8.28 14.66
N TYR A 69 -11.32 8.15 15.89
CA TYR A 69 -12.40 7.24 16.25
C TYR A 69 -13.27 7.85 17.35
N THR A 70 -14.47 7.30 17.51
CA THR A 70 -15.40 7.72 18.57
C THR A 70 -15.29 6.76 19.74
N ARG A 71 -15.11 7.30 20.94
CA ARG A 71 -15.10 6.55 22.21
C ARG A 71 -15.88 7.36 23.23
N ASP A 72 -16.86 6.74 23.87
CA ASP A 72 -17.70 7.38 24.89
C ASP A 72 -18.31 8.71 24.40
N GLN A 73 -18.81 8.71 23.16
CA GLN A 73 -19.35 9.88 22.44
C GLN A 73 -18.36 11.04 22.19
N LYS A 74 -17.08 10.86 22.52
CA LYS A 74 -16.01 11.83 22.26
C LYS A 74 -15.12 11.39 21.10
N CYS A 75 -14.59 12.37 20.36
CA CYS A 75 -13.60 12.11 19.32
C CYS A 75 -12.23 11.89 19.95
N ALA A 76 -11.69 10.69 19.79
CA ALA A 76 -10.35 10.32 20.21
C ALA A 76 -9.44 10.11 18.99
N LYS A 77 -8.14 10.16 19.20
CA LYS A 77 -7.13 10.02 18.14
C LYS A 77 -6.05 9.02 18.52
N LEU A 78 -5.59 8.27 17.54
CA LEU A 78 -4.36 7.49 17.60
C LEU A 78 -3.41 8.02 16.53
N TYR A 79 -2.14 8.07 16.87
CA TYR A 79 -1.10 8.46 15.94
C TYR A 79 -0.52 7.20 15.30
N ILE A 80 -0.14 7.31 14.04
CA ILE A 80 0.51 6.25 13.30
C ILE A 80 1.97 6.59 13.15
N MET A 81 2.84 5.60 13.31
CA MET A 81 4.25 5.71 12.93
C MET A 81 4.70 4.46 12.18
N CYS A 82 5.63 4.61 11.25
CA CYS A 82 6.29 3.54 10.55
C CYS A 82 7.76 3.51 10.94
N LYS A 83 8.23 2.36 11.43
CA LYS A 83 9.57 2.21 11.99
C LYS A 83 10.27 0.96 11.50
N THR A 84 11.60 1.04 11.47
CA THR A 84 12.45 -0.12 11.22
C THR A 84 12.77 -0.84 12.53
N LYS A 85 13.27 -2.08 12.45
CA LYS A 85 13.77 -2.78 13.63
C LYS A 85 14.86 -1.98 14.37
N GLN A 86 15.66 -1.18 13.66
CA GLN A 86 16.73 -0.37 14.25
C GLN A 86 16.19 0.75 15.14
N ASP A 87 15.00 1.26 14.84
CA ASP A 87 14.39 2.40 15.54
C ASP A 87 13.47 1.97 16.69
N MET A 88 13.31 0.66 16.92
CA MET A 88 12.36 0.11 17.87
C MET A 88 13.03 -0.45 19.13
N GLN A 89 12.42 -0.15 20.27
CA GLN A 89 12.85 -0.66 21.58
C GLN A 89 12.43 -2.12 21.80
N ALA A 90 13.17 -2.84 22.63
CA ALA A 90 12.86 -4.23 22.99
C ALA A 90 11.49 -4.37 23.70
N SER A 91 11.10 -3.39 24.51
CA SER A 91 9.80 -3.32 25.18
C SER A 91 8.63 -3.38 24.20
N PHE A 92 8.74 -2.70 23.06
CA PHE A 92 7.75 -2.79 21.99
C PHE A 92 7.70 -4.19 21.38
N MET A 93 8.85 -4.81 21.11
CA MET A 93 8.90 -6.16 20.51
C MET A 93 8.25 -7.19 21.43
N GLU A 94 8.48 -7.07 22.73
CA GLU A 94 7.84 -7.89 23.75
C GLU A 94 6.32 -7.68 23.78
N TRP A 95 5.86 -6.41 23.78
CA TRP A 95 4.43 -6.10 23.68
C TRP A 95 3.80 -6.65 22.39
N ALA A 96 4.45 -6.47 21.25
CA ALA A 96 3.99 -6.92 19.94
C ALA A 96 3.82 -8.45 19.93
N TYR A 97 4.82 -9.17 20.45
CA TYR A 97 4.75 -10.61 20.62
C TYR A 97 3.56 -11.04 21.50
N TYR A 98 3.41 -10.46 22.68
CA TYR A 98 2.31 -10.84 23.59
C TYR A 98 0.93 -10.44 23.06
N LEU A 99 0.83 -9.35 22.28
CA LEU A 99 -0.41 -9.03 21.57
C LEU A 99 -0.74 -10.08 20.50
N ALA A 100 0.24 -10.50 19.69
CA ALA A 100 0.04 -11.57 18.72
C ALA A 100 -0.33 -12.90 19.40
N GLU A 101 0.35 -13.24 20.50
CA GLU A 101 0.06 -14.45 21.27
C GLU A 101 -1.39 -14.44 21.80
N ARG A 102 -1.83 -13.36 22.45
CA ARG A 102 -3.20 -13.21 22.95
C ARG A 102 -4.25 -13.30 21.84
N ASN A 103 -3.94 -12.78 20.65
CA ASN A 103 -4.88 -12.73 19.53
C ASN A 103 -4.97 -14.02 18.72
N LEU A 104 -3.88 -14.81 18.64
CA LEU A 104 -3.81 -15.97 17.73
C LEU A 104 -3.58 -17.31 18.39
N LYS A 105 -2.92 -17.39 19.56
CA LYS A 105 -2.52 -18.68 20.14
C LYS A 105 -3.69 -19.65 20.29
N ALA A 106 -4.80 -19.18 20.87
CA ALA A 106 -6.00 -19.99 21.02
C ALA A 106 -6.57 -20.46 19.67
N LYS A 107 -6.67 -19.57 18.69
CA LYS A 107 -7.14 -19.90 17.33
C LYS A 107 -6.23 -20.91 16.64
N TYR A 108 -4.92 -20.72 16.72
CA TYR A 108 -3.94 -21.58 16.08
C TYR A 108 -4.01 -22.99 16.64
N LEU A 109 -4.15 -23.13 17.95
CA LEU A 109 -4.37 -24.43 18.59
C LEU A 109 -5.66 -25.10 18.08
N THR A 110 -6.75 -24.35 17.91
CA THR A 110 -8.00 -24.91 17.34
C THR A 110 -7.88 -25.34 15.88
N TYR A 111 -6.94 -24.75 15.13
CA TYR A 111 -6.67 -25.12 13.74
C TYR A 111 -5.63 -26.24 13.60
N GLY A 112 -5.10 -26.76 14.72
CA GLY A 112 -4.05 -27.79 14.72
C GLY A 112 -2.62 -27.24 14.57
N PHE A 113 -2.43 -25.92 14.60
CA PHE A 113 -1.11 -25.31 14.54
C PHE A 113 -0.41 -25.26 15.90
N ARG A 114 0.92 -25.43 15.88
CA ARG A 114 1.78 -25.22 17.05
C ARG A 114 2.22 -23.76 17.13
N TRP A 115 1.98 -23.10 18.26
CA TRP A 115 2.51 -21.78 18.55
C TRP A 115 3.96 -21.88 19.01
N GLN A 116 4.92 -21.44 18.18
CA GLN A 116 6.34 -21.50 18.50
C GLN A 116 6.87 -20.15 18.97
N LYS A 117 6.94 -19.96 20.29
CA LYS A 117 7.45 -18.71 20.91
C LYS A 117 8.82 -18.28 20.37
N SER A 118 9.78 -19.20 20.32
CA SER A 118 11.15 -18.89 19.91
C SER A 118 11.25 -18.34 18.49
N THR A 119 10.55 -18.97 17.52
CA THR A 119 10.58 -18.57 16.11
C THR A 119 9.86 -17.24 15.89
N SER A 120 8.59 -17.15 16.33
CA SER A 120 7.78 -15.94 16.12
C SER A 120 8.33 -14.70 16.84
N TYR A 121 8.99 -14.90 17.98
CA TYR A 121 9.68 -13.81 18.67
C TYR A 121 10.93 -13.36 17.92
N LYS A 122 11.78 -14.30 17.47
CA LYS A 122 13.02 -13.98 16.73
C LYS A 122 12.75 -13.21 15.44
N ASP A 123 11.64 -13.49 14.76
CA ASP A 123 11.28 -12.79 13.51
C ASP A 123 11.08 -11.28 13.73
N LEU A 124 10.60 -10.87 14.91
CA LEU A 124 10.47 -9.47 15.29
C LEU A 124 11.82 -8.75 15.49
N PHE A 125 12.96 -9.45 15.47
CA PHE A 125 14.28 -8.82 15.62
C PHE A 125 15.09 -8.82 14.33
N LEU A 126 14.53 -9.34 13.23
CA LEU A 126 15.23 -9.42 11.97
C LEU A 126 15.40 -8.03 11.33
N ASN A 127 16.54 -7.79 10.69
CA ASN A 127 16.88 -6.47 10.14
C ASN A 127 15.93 -6.00 9.02
N TRP A 128 15.24 -6.93 8.37
CA TRP A 128 14.23 -6.64 7.35
C TRP A 128 12.88 -6.23 7.93
N ALA A 129 12.67 -6.41 9.24
CA ALA A 129 11.40 -6.18 9.88
C ALA A 129 11.03 -4.69 9.87
N ARG A 130 9.78 -4.42 9.50
CA ARG A 130 9.17 -3.09 9.51
C ARG A 130 7.84 -3.14 10.23
N TYR A 131 7.51 -2.05 10.90
CA TYR A 131 6.33 -1.93 11.74
C TYR A 131 5.56 -0.69 11.34
N LEU A 132 4.26 -0.84 11.16
CA LEU A 132 3.33 0.28 11.14
C LEU A 132 2.53 0.21 12.44
N ILE A 133 2.68 1.21 13.31
CA ILE A 133 2.24 1.16 14.70
C ILE A 133 1.21 2.26 14.92
N ALA A 134 0.07 1.92 15.52
CA ALA A 134 -0.86 2.88 16.08
C ALA A 134 -0.59 3.02 17.58
N TYR A 135 -0.56 4.25 18.10
CA TYR A 135 -0.29 4.53 19.50
C TYR A 135 -1.09 5.74 20.00
N GLU A 136 -1.31 5.79 21.30
CA GLU A 136 -1.91 6.93 21.99
C GLU A 136 -0.89 8.08 22.10
N PRO A 137 -1.22 9.32 21.69
CA PRO A 137 -0.25 10.41 21.61
C PRO A 137 0.31 10.84 22.97
N ASP A 138 -0.52 10.83 24.02
CA ASP A 138 -0.14 11.38 25.33
C ASP A 138 0.64 10.37 26.18
N THR A 139 0.30 9.08 26.06
CA THR A 139 0.84 8.00 26.89
C THR A 139 1.87 7.14 26.16
N PHE A 140 1.99 7.29 24.84
CA PHE A 140 2.76 6.43 23.95
C PHE A 140 2.39 4.94 24.03
N ILE A 141 1.22 4.62 24.57
CA ILE A 141 0.74 3.24 24.68
C ILE A 141 0.36 2.73 23.29
N PRO A 142 0.94 1.62 22.83
CA PRO A 142 0.62 1.06 21.53
C PRO A 142 -0.78 0.42 21.52
N ALA A 143 -1.50 0.66 20.44
CA ALA A 143 -2.90 0.27 20.22
C ALA A 143 -3.05 -0.89 19.22
N GLY A 144 -2.10 -1.03 18.31
CA GLY A 144 -2.07 -2.07 17.29
C GLY A 144 -0.90 -1.88 16.35
N TYR A 145 -0.55 -2.91 15.60
CA TYR A 145 0.54 -2.85 14.64
C TYR A 145 0.31 -3.74 13.41
N VAL A 146 1.04 -3.41 12.34
CA VAL A 146 1.27 -4.27 11.19
C VAL A 146 2.77 -4.58 11.14
N PHE A 147 3.12 -5.85 11.14
CA PHE A 147 4.49 -6.32 10.94
C PHE A 147 4.63 -6.82 9.50
N PHE A 148 5.56 -6.23 8.77
CA PHE A 148 5.69 -6.47 7.33
C PHE A 148 7.13 -6.42 6.85
N ARG A 149 7.32 -6.86 5.61
CA ARG A 149 8.60 -6.88 4.90
C ARG A 149 8.41 -6.44 3.46
N PHE A 150 9.37 -5.69 2.93
CA PHE A 150 9.53 -5.48 1.50
C PHE A 150 10.30 -6.66 0.86
N ASN A 151 9.71 -7.31 -0.15
CA ASN A 151 10.32 -8.43 -0.87
C ASN A 151 9.86 -8.49 -2.33
N VAL A 152 10.46 -9.41 -3.08
CA VAL A 152 9.93 -9.82 -4.39
C VAL A 152 9.25 -11.17 -4.18
N ALA A 153 7.98 -11.27 -4.53
CA ALA A 153 7.18 -12.46 -4.39
C ALA A 153 6.22 -12.56 -5.56
N MET A 154 5.96 -13.79 -6.04
CA MET A 154 5.02 -14.05 -7.14
C MET A 154 5.34 -13.29 -8.43
N GLY A 155 6.61 -12.95 -8.68
CA GLY A 155 7.01 -12.16 -9.84
C GLY A 155 6.72 -10.66 -9.74
N HIS A 156 6.29 -10.18 -8.57
CA HIS A 156 5.99 -8.78 -8.28
C HIS A 156 6.86 -8.23 -7.15
N THR A 157 7.06 -6.91 -7.15
CA THR A 157 7.48 -6.20 -5.95
C THR A 157 6.33 -6.22 -4.95
N ALA A 158 6.62 -6.63 -3.71
CA ALA A 158 5.58 -6.88 -2.73
C ALA A 158 5.93 -6.38 -1.33
N VAL A 159 4.87 -6.10 -0.58
CA VAL A 159 4.88 -6.05 0.89
C VAL A 159 4.22 -7.33 1.39
N THR A 160 4.99 -8.20 2.05
CA THR A 160 4.45 -9.35 2.79
C THR A 160 4.11 -8.94 4.21
N ILE A 161 2.85 -9.11 4.60
CA ILE A 161 2.33 -8.88 5.94
C ILE A 161 2.46 -10.17 6.73
N TYR A 162 3.27 -10.12 7.79
CA TYR A 162 3.52 -11.24 8.71
C TYR A 162 2.61 -11.19 9.94
N GLY A 163 2.14 -10.01 10.32
CA GLY A 163 1.24 -9.84 11.46
C GLY A 163 0.37 -8.59 11.34
N LEU A 164 -0.89 -8.72 11.72
CA LEU A 164 -1.85 -7.63 11.85
C LEU A 164 -2.59 -7.82 13.18
N HIS A 165 -2.28 -6.99 14.17
CA HIS A 165 -2.80 -7.15 15.52
C HIS A 165 -3.25 -5.82 16.09
N VAL A 166 -4.41 -5.85 16.78
CA VAL A 166 -5.01 -4.68 17.40
C VAL A 166 -5.44 -5.08 18.82
N GLU A 167 -5.19 -4.20 19.79
CA GLU A 167 -5.65 -4.38 21.17
C GLU A 167 -7.17 -4.48 21.23
N LYS A 168 -7.70 -5.33 22.11
CA LYS A 168 -9.14 -5.63 22.19
C LYS A 168 -10.01 -4.37 22.32
N LYS A 169 -9.54 -3.37 23.08
CA LYS A 169 -10.21 -2.07 23.27
C LYS A 169 -10.34 -1.23 21.99
N TYR A 170 -9.55 -1.52 20.95
CA TYR A 170 -9.53 -0.80 19.67
C TYR A 170 -10.03 -1.64 18.49
N GLN A 171 -10.45 -2.89 18.74
CA GLN A 171 -11.06 -3.73 17.71
C GLN A 171 -12.46 -3.23 17.36
N ASN A 172 -12.91 -3.54 16.14
CA ASN A 172 -14.22 -3.12 15.60
C ASN A 172 -14.44 -1.60 15.49
N MET A 173 -13.42 -0.77 15.74
CA MET A 173 -13.49 0.69 15.56
C MET A 173 -12.96 1.16 14.19
N GLY A 174 -12.53 0.24 13.32
CA GLY A 174 -11.93 0.56 12.01
C GLY A 174 -10.40 0.71 12.02
N LEU A 175 -9.74 0.58 13.17
CA LEU A 175 -8.27 0.72 13.26
C LEU A 175 -7.52 -0.27 12.36
N GLY A 176 -7.94 -1.55 12.34
CA GLY A 176 -7.33 -2.56 11.46
C GLY A 176 -7.44 -2.20 9.97
N THR A 177 -8.62 -1.72 9.53
CA THR A 177 -8.83 -1.22 8.17
C THR A 177 -7.92 -0.03 7.88
N TYR A 178 -7.82 0.90 8.83
CA TYR A 178 -6.99 2.09 8.67
C TYR A 178 -5.50 1.75 8.55
N LEU A 179 -5.00 0.82 9.35
CA LEU A 179 -3.62 0.33 9.29
C LEU A 179 -3.30 -0.31 7.93
N VAL A 180 -4.11 -1.25 7.46
CA VAL A 180 -3.88 -1.93 6.17
C VAL A 180 -3.97 -0.94 5.00
N LYS A 181 -4.94 -0.02 5.01
CA LYS A 181 -5.03 1.02 3.96
C LYS A 181 -3.89 2.02 4.01
N THR A 182 -3.36 2.32 5.19
CA THR A 182 -2.16 3.14 5.31
C THR A 182 -0.93 2.43 4.77
N LEU A 183 -0.81 1.12 5.01
CA LEU A 183 0.24 0.29 4.41
C LEU A 183 0.11 0.21 2.88
N GLU A 184 -1.11 0.11 2.34
CA GLU A 184 -1.37 0.15 0.90
C GLU A 184 -0.87 1.46 0.27
N VAL A 185 -1.16 2.61 0.90
CA VAL A 185 -0.68 3.91 0.44
C VAL A 185 0.84 4.02 0.51
N LEU A 186 1.44 3.55 1.60
CA LEU A 186 2.90 3.49 1.76
C LEU A 186 3.53 2.68 0.62
N ALA A 187 3.04 1.46 0.40
CA ALA A 187 3.53 0.55 -0.63
C ALA A 187 3.39 1.16 -2.03
N HIS A 188 2.22 1.73 -2.35
CA HIS A 188 1.96 2.38 -3.63
C HIS A 188 2.92 3.56 -3.89
N ARG A 189 3.16 4.41 -2.89
CA ARG A 189 4.07 5.56 -3.04
C ARG A 189 5.53 5.16 -3.20
N LEU A 190 5.90 4.02 -2.64
CA LEU A 190 7.21 3.39 -2.84
C LEU A 190 7.27 2.55 -4.14
N GLY A 191 6.23 2.57 -4.98
CA GLY A 191 6.17 1.84 -6.24
C GLY A 191 6.12 0.32 -6.09
N VAL A 192 5.72 -0.17 -4.92
CA VAL A 192 5.51 -1.61 -4.67
C VAL A 192 4.15 -2.01 -5.22
N GLU A 193 4.07 -3.12 -5.95
CA GLU A 193 2.89 -3.51 -6.75
C GLU A 193 1.82 -4.25 -5.93
N LEU A 194 2.23 -5.05 -4.94
CA LEU A 194 1.35 -6.02 -4.30
C LEU A 194 1.46 -6.03 -2.77
N LEU A 195 0.34 -6.20 -2.07
CA LEU A 195 0.30 -6.64 -0.68
C LEU A 195 0.01 -8.14 -0.64
N ILE A 196 0.71 -8.87 0.22
CA ILE A 196 0.57 -10.33 0.37
C ILE A 196 0.39 -10.65 1.85
N ILE A 197 -0.55 -11.55 2.17
CA ILE A 197 -0.75 -12.05 3.53
C ILE A 197 -1.10 -13.54 3.51
N GLY A 198 -0.43 -14.32 4.36
CA GLY A 198 -0.76 -15.72 4.59
C GLY A 198 -1.79 -15.84 5.72
N VAL A 199 -2.87 -16.58 5.48
CA VAL A 199 -3.99 -16.73 6.42
C VAL A 199 -4.35 -18.21 6.56
N ALA A 200 -4.67 -18.64 7.77
CA ALA A 200 -5.21 -19.98 7.99
C ALA A 200 -6.56 -20.13 7.25
N LYS A 201 -6.75 -21.23 6.50
CA LYS A 201 -8.00 -21.46 5.74
C LYS A 201 -9.24 -21.47 6.63
N GLN A 202 -9.07 -21.84 7.90
CA GLN A 202 -10.11 -21.88 8.92
C GLN A 202 -10.45 -20.49 9.52
N ASP A 203 -9.61 -19.46 9.38
CA ASP A 203 -9.90 -18.12 9.93
C ASP A 203 -10.83 -17.30 9.00
N ILE A 204 -12.10 -17.72 8.96
CA ILE A 204 -13.15 -17.10 8.12
C ILE A 204 -13.32 -15.61 8.44
N ALA A 205 -13.15 -15.21 9.71
CA ALA A 205 -13.31 -13.83 10.16
C ALA A 205 -12.23 -12.92 9.57
N LEU A 206 -10.95 -13.33 9.65
CA LEU A 206 -9.84 -12.60 9.07
C LEU A 206 -9.96 -12.55 7.55
N LYS A 207 -10.32 -13.65 6.89
CA LYS A 207 -10.55 -13.68 5.44
C LYS A 207 -11.64 -12.72 5.01
N ARG A 208 -12.81 -12.73 5.67
CA ARG A 208 -13.89 -11.79 5.39
C ARG A 208 -13.45 -10.33 5.58
N PHE A 209 -12.65 -10.06 6.61
CA PHE A 209 -12.05 -8.75 6.82
C PHE A 209 -11.14 -8.34 5.66
N LEU A 210 -10.21 -9.22 5.24
CA LEU A 210 -9.26 -8.95 4.16
C LEU A 210 -9.93 -8.82 2.78
N HIS A 211 -10.92 -9.65 2.47
CA HIS A 211 -11.71 -9.53 1.24
C HIS A 211 -12.40 -8.17 1.13
N ARG A 212 -12.95 -7.63 2.23
CA ARG A 212 -13.50 -6.26 2.23
C ARG A 212 -12.47 -5.18 1.95
N LEU A 213 -11.18 -5.46 2.18
CA LEU A 213 -10.09 -4.54 1.87
C LEU A 213 -9.55 -4.71 0.44
N GLY A 214 -10.04 -5.70 -0.30
CA GLY A 214 -9.65 -5.98 -1.68
C GLY A 214 -8.62 -7.10 -1.83
N PHE A 215 -8.39 -7.89 -0.78
CA PHE A 215 -7.56 -9.09 -0.89
C PHE A 215 -8.32 -10.24 -1.55
N THR A 216 -7.66 -10.97 -2.43
CA THR A 216 -8.21 -12.15 -3.13
C THR A 216 -7.25 -13.31 -3.03
N ALA A 217 -7.77 -14.54 -3.01
CA ALA A 217 -6.92 -15.73 -3.08
C ALA A 217 -6.22 -15.77 -4.44
N ASP A 218 -4.92 -16.07 -4.45
CA ASP A 218 -4.25 -16.33 -5.71
C ASP A 218 -4.58 -17.73 -6.20
N SER A 219 -5.16 -17.82 -7.40
CA SER A 219 -5.53 -19.09 -8.03
C SER A 219 -4.33 -19.88 -8.54
N LYS A 220 -3.15 -19.25 -8.64
CA LYS A 220 -1.91 -19.88 -9.15
C LYS A 220 -1.04 -20.47 -8.05
N GLU A 221 -1.27 -20.13 -6.78
CA GLU A 221 -0.51 -20.66 -5.67
C GLU A 221 -1.13 -21.98 -5.17
N ASN A 222 -0.60 -23.11 -5.66
CA ASN A 222 -0.76 -24.39 -4.99
C ASN A 222 0.04 -24.33 -3.69
N SER A 223 -0.58 -23.82 -2.62
CA SER A 223 0.02 -23.82 -1.29
C SER A 223 0.45 -25.26 -0.95
N ASN A 224 1.76 -25.52 -0.87
CA ASN A 224 2.29 -26.82 -0.42
C ASN A 224 1.84 -27.20 0.99
N ASN A 225 1.29 -26.22 1.74
CA ASN A 225 0.72 -26.40 3.07
C ASN A 225 -0.81 -26.39 2.96
N SER A 226 -1.46 -27.51 3.29
CA SER A 226 -2.91 -27.69 3.17
C SER A 226 -3.72 -26.67 3.98
N ASP A 227 -3.13 -26.08 5.02
CA ASP A 227 -3.87 -25.39 6.07
C ASP A 227 -3.81 -23.85 5.95
N TYR A 228 -2.96 -23.32 5.07
CA TYR A 228 -2.86 -21.88 4.79
C TYR A 228 -3.27 -21.57 3.36
N GLU A 229 -3.86 -20.39 3.16
CA GLU A 229 -4.06 -19.76 1.87
C GLU A 229 -3.38 -18.41 1.85
N VAL A 230 -2.90 -18.01 0.69
CA VAL A 230 -2.27 -16.71 0.48
C VAL A 230 -3.27 -15.80 -0.20
N LEU A 231 -3.45 -14.62 0.38
CA LEU A 231 -4.28 -13.58 -0.17
C LEU A 231 -3.42 -12.42 -0.63
N THR A 232 -3.77 -11.85 -1.78
CA THR A 232 -3.04 -10.74 -2.40
C THR A 232 -3.96 -9.56 -2.69
N ALA A 233 -3.43 -8.34 -2.61
CA ALA A 233 -4.15 -7.12 -2.97
C ALA A 233 -3.23 -6.16 -3.75
N PRO A 234 -3.58 -5.74 -4.98
CA PRO A 234 -2.81 -4.73 -5.72
C PRO A 234 -2.81 -3.39 -5.00
N THR A 235 -1.65 -2.72 -4.93
CA THR A 235 -1.52 -1.40 -4.29
C THR A 235 -2.08 -0.25 -5.14
N LEU A 236 -2.38 -0.51 -6.42
CA LEU A 236 -3.02 0.43 -7.35
C LEU A 236 -4.50 0.73 -7.01
N CYS A 237 -5.10 -0.06 -6.12
CA CYS A 237 -6.51 0.08 -5.74
C CYS A 237 -6.81 1.43 -5.05
N TYR A 238 -5.81 2.06 -4.42
CA TYR A 238 -5.98 3.38 -3.80
C TYR A 238 -6.18 4.54 -4.80
N LYS A 239 -5.78 4.39 -6.07
CA LYS A 239 -5.87 5.47 -7.06
C LYS A 239 -6.83 5.23 -8.20
N LEU A 240 -7.06 3.99 -8.66
CA LEU A 240 -7.83 3.75 -9.88
C LEU A 240 -9.31 4.20 -9.81
N PRO A 241 -10.08 3.93 -8.73
CA PRO A 241 -11.48 4.37 -8.66
C PRO A 241 -11.62 5.90 -8.57
N LEU A 242 -10.75 6.55 -7.79
CA LEU A 242 -10.77 8.00 -7.62
C LEU A 242 -10.17 8.74 -8.81
N SER A 243 -9.13 8.22 -9.45
CA SER A 243 -8.58 8.80 -10.68
C SER A 243 -9.59 8.68 -11.80
N LEU A 244 -10.25 7.52 -11.93
CA LEU A 244 -11.30 7.32 -12.93
C LEU A 244 -12.46 8.29 -12.72
N LEU A 245 -12.96 8.47 -11.50
CA LEU A 245 -14.02 9.45 -11.25
C LEU A 245 -13.58 10.91 -11.37
N LYS A 246 -12.33 11.22 -11.06
CA LYS A 246 -11.79 12.57 -11.32
C LYS A 246 -11.70 12.86 -12.81
N THR A 247 -11.27 11.89 -13.62
CA THR A 247 -11.25 12.02 -15.09
C THR A 247 -12.66 11.95 -15.68
N ALA A 248 -13.60 11.27 -15.04
CA ALA A 248 -15.01 11.20 -15.41
C ALA A 248 -15.80 12.48 -15.07
N GLN A 249 -15.17 13.54 -14.56
CA GLN A 249 -15.87 14.79 -14.29
C GLN A 249 -16.54 15.30 -15.57
N SER A 250 -17.75 15.84 -15.40
CA SER A 250 -18.66 16.27 -16.46
C SER A 250 -19.21 15.18 -17.38
N HIS A 251 -18.88 13.90 -17.17
CA HIS A 251 -19.41 12.80 -17.97
C HIS A 251 -20.70 12.23 -17.38
N PRO A 252 -21.63 11.77 -18.24
CA PRO A 252 -22.82 11.09 -17.79
C PRO A 252 -22.47 9.73 -17.17
N MET A 253 -23.12 9.38 -16.07
CA MET A 253 -22.97 8.08 -15.44
C MET A 253 -24.24 7.61 -14.75
N LEU A 254 -24.39 6.28 -14.72
CA LEU A 254 -25.46 5.62 -13.98
C LEU A 254 -24.91 5.07 -12.67
N VAL A 255 -25.58 5.42 -11.57
CA VAL A 255 -25.24 5.02 -10.21
C VAL A 255 -26.35 4.12 -9.69
N GLU A 256 -26.05 2.87 -9.33
CA GLU A 256 -27.00 2.01 -8.63
C GLU A 256 -26.66 2.00 -7.14
N LEU A 257 -27.66 2.29 -6.31
CA LEU A 257 -27.56 2.25 -4.85
C LEU A 257 -27.86 0.85 -4.32
N LYS A 258 -27.41 0.57 -3.10
CA LYS A 258 -27.66 -0.71 -2.41
C LYS A 258 -29.14 -0.99 -2.12
N ASN A 259 -29.97 0.06 -2.05
CA ASN A 259 -31.43 -0.07 -1.91
C ASN A 259 -32.11 -0.41 -3.25
N GLY A 260 -31.38 -0.41 -4.37
CA GLY A 260 -31.88 -0.72 -5.71
C GLY A 260 -32.33 0.48 -6.53
N GLU A 261 -32.34 1.69 -5.96
CA GLU A 261 -32.58 2.91 -6.73
C GLU A 261 -31.42 3.21 -7.68
N THR A 262 -31.74 3.80 -8.83
CA THR A 262 -30.72 4.22 -9.80
C THR A 262 -30.77 5.72 -10.04
N TYR A 263 -29.60 6.33 -10.17
CA TYR A 263 -29.43 7.76 -10.42
C TYR A 263 -28.61 7.92 -11.70
N ASN A 264 -29.19 8.54 -12.71
CA ASN A 264 -28.52 8.84 -13.97
C ASN A 264 -28.31 10.36 -14.06
N GLY A 265 -27.06 10.81 -14.17
CA GLY A 265 -26.74 12.24 -14.26
C GLY A 265 -25.26 12.47 -14.57
N HIS A 266 -24.86 13.73 -14.63
CA HIS A 266 -23.47 14.12 -14.91
C HIS A 266 -22.67 14.28 -13.63
N LEU A 267 -21.49 13.66 -13.55
CA LEU A 267 -20.63 13.79 -12.37
C LEU A 267 -20.03 15.19 -12.28
N VAL A 268 -20.34 15.91 -11.20
CA VAL A 268 -19.77 17.24 -10.92
C VAL A 268 -18.48 17.10 -10.12
N SER A 269 -18.51 16.30 -9.04
CA SER A 269 -17.36 16.13 -8.17
C SER A 269 -17.41 14.79 -7.43
N CYS A 270 -16.25 14.25 -7.09
CA CYS A 270 -16.09 13.08 -6.24
C CYS A 270 -15.03 13.35 -5.18
N ASP A 271 -15.33 13.09 -3.92
CA ASP A 271 -14.36 13.18 -2.83
C ASP A 271 -13.58 11.86 -2.62
N THR A 272 -12.69 11.84 -1.62
CA THR A 272 -11.82 10.66 -1.34
C THR A 272 -12.60 9.48 -0.72
N TRP A 273 -13.82 9.70 -0.23
CA TRP A 273 -14.72 8.67 0.28
C TRP A 273 -15.73 8.19 -0.76
N MET A 274 -15.55 8.59 -2.03
CA MET A 274 -16.45 8.30 -3.15
C MET A 274 -17.85 8.90 -2.96
N ASN A 275 -17.99 9.93 -2.14
CA ASN A 275 -19.21 10.73 -2.16
C ASN A 275 -19.21 11.55 -3.45
N ILE A 276 -20.32 11.51 -4.17
CA ILE A 276 -20.44 12.11 -5.50
C ILE A 276 -21.55 13.16 -5.52
N ASN A 277 -21.28 14.25 -6.25
CA ASN A 277 -22.29 15.22 -6.65
C ASN A 277 -22.62 14.97 -8.11
N LEU A 278 -23.90 14.78 -8.42
CA LEU A 278 -24.42 14.69 -9.77
C LEU A 278 -25.27 15.92 -10.08
N ARG A 279 -25.29 16.35 -11.35
CA ARG A 279 -26.22 17.36 -11.88
C ARG A 279 -27.13 16.75 -12.94
N GLU A 280 -28.29 17.37 -13.15
CA GLU A 280 -29.30 16.98 -14.15
C GLU A 280 -29.71 15.51 -13.99
N VAL A 281 -30.13 15.16 -12.77
CA VAL A 281 -30.25 13.78 -12.32
C VAL A 281 -31.66 13.25 -12.54
N ILE A 282 -31.75 12.05 -13.07
CA ILE A 282 -32.97 11.24 -13.13
C ILE A 282 -32.80 10.09 -12.14
N CYS A 283 -33.56 10.13 -11.05
CA CYS A 283 -33.68 9.02 -10.12
C CYS A 283 -34.79 8.08 -10.59
N THR A 284 -34.53 6.78 -10.59
CA THR A 284 -35.50 5.72 -10.86
C THR A 284 -35.66 4.86 -9.62
N SER A 285 -36.91 4.55 -9.24
CA SER A 285 -37.23 3.64 -8.15
C SER A 285 -36.62 2.26 -8.37
N LYS A 286 -36.50 1.48 -7.29
CA LYS A 286 -36.06 0.07 -7.36
C LYS A 286 -36.92 -0.76 -8.32
N ASP A 287 -38.22 -0.48 -8.37
CA ASP A 287 -39.19 -1.23 -9.17
C ASP A 287 -39.22 -0.76 -10.65
N GLY A 288 -38.51 0.32 -10.99
CA GLY A 288 -38.41 0.84 -12.35
C GLY A 288 -39.64 1.62 -12.83
N ASP A 289 -40.62 1.85 -11.95
CA ASP A 289 -41.94 2.40 -12.27
C ASP A 289 -42.06 3.91 -12.04
N LYS A 290 -41.17 4.49 -11.23
CA LYS A 290 -41.21 5.91 -10.84
C LYS A 290 -39.90 6.59 -11.17
N PHE A 291 -40.04 7.80 -11.72
CA PHE A 291 -38.91 8.62 -12.14
C PHE A 291 -39.03 10.02 -11.53
N TRP A 292 -37.95 10.51 -10.93
CA TRP A 292 -37.86 11.85 -10.38
C TRP A 292 -36.70 12.61 -11.03
N ARG A 293 -36.97 13.82 -11.51
CA ARG A 293 -35.95 14.73 -12.02
C ARG A 293 -35.51 15.68 -10.92
N MET A 294 -34.20 15.82 -10.76
CA MET A 294 -33.59 16.69 -9.77
C MET A 294 -32.46 17.50 -10.43
N PRO A 295 -32.33 18.80 -10.12
CA PRO A 295 -31.26 19.61 -10.68
C PRO A 295 -29.88 19.14 -10.20
N GLU A 296 -29.77 18.75 -8.92
CA GLU A 296 -28.55 18.24 -8.31
C GLU A 296 -28.88 17.11 -7.32
N CYS A 297 -27.93 16.19 -7.14
CA CYS A 297 -28.05 15.10 -6.17
C CYS A 297 -26.69 14.80 -5.52
N TYR A 298 -26.65 14.77 -4.19
CA TYR A 298 -25.51 14.30 -3.43
C TYR A 298 -25.73 12.84 -2.99
N ILE A 299 -24.80 11.97 -3.36
CA ILE A 299 -24.85 10.54 -3.02
C ILE A 299 -23.63 10.18 -2.17
N ARG A 300 -23.88 9.55 -1.02
CA ARG A 300 -22.83 9.06 -0.14
C ARG A 300 -22.16 7.81 -0.72
N GLY A 301 -20.83 7.80 -0.82
CA GLY A 301 -20.09 6.68 -1.43
C GLY A 301 -20.35 5.31 -0.80
N SER A 302 -20.66 5.27 0.49
CA SER A 302 -20.98 4.03 1.21
C SER A 302 -22.31 3.38 0.79
N THR A 303 -23.24 4.13 0.19
CA THR A 303 -24.54 3.61 -0.26
C THR A 303 -24.51 3.10 -1.70
N ILE A 304 -23.45 3.43 -2.46
CA ILE A 304 -23.28 3.02 -3.85
C ILE A 304 -22.98 1.51 -3.91
N LYS A 305 -23.67 0.80 -4.81
CA LYS A 305 -23.42 -0.60 -5.16
C LYS A 305 -22.44 -0.66 -6.33
N TYR A 306 -22.75 -0.01 -7.45
CA TYR A 306 -21.84 0.13 -8.59
C TYR A 306 -22.13 1.40 -9.41
N LEU A 307 -21.20 1.74 -10.30
CA LEU A 307 -21.26 2.86 -11.24
C LEU A 307 -21.06 2.29 -12.64
N ARG A 308 -21.80 2.79 -13.64
CA ARG A 308 -21.50 2.58 -15.06
C ARG A 308 -20.79 3.82 -15.59
N ILE A 309 -19.60 3.61 -16.13
CA ILE A 309 -18.74 4.67 -16.62
C ILE A 309 -18.60 4.47 -18.13
N PRO A 310 -18.76 5.52 -18.95
CA PRO A 310 -18.56 5.43 -20.39
C PRO A 310 -17.14 4.96 -20.74
N ASP A 311 -17.00 4.15 -21.79
CA ASP A 311 -15.70 3.59 -22.21
C ASP A 311 -14.69 4.68 -22.60
N GLU A 312 -15.17 5.82 -23.12
CA GLU A 312 -14.37 7.00 -23.45
C GLU A 312 -13.53 7.49 -22.24
N VAL A 313 -14.10 7.44 -21.04
CA VAL A 313 -13.42 7.83 -19.80
C VAL A 313 -12.29 6.85 -19.46
N ILE A 314 -12.47 5.57 -19.76
CA ILE A 314 -11.46 4.54 -19.51
C ILE A 314 -10.24 4.80 -20.39
N ASP A 315 -10.45 5.18 -21.65
CA ASP A 315 -9.37 5.47 -22.59
C ASP A 315 -8.65 6.79 -22.25
N MET A 316 -9.38 7.82 -21.81
CA MET A 316 -8.77 9.05 -21.30
C MET A 316 -7.88 8.83 -20.07
N VAL A 317 -8.26 7.94 -19.15
CA VAL A 317 -7.40 7.59 -18.00
C VAL A 317 -6.13 6.88 -18.46
N LYS A 318 -6.19 6.03 -19.49
CA LYS A 318 -5.01 5.37 -20.03
C LYS A 318 -4.03 6.40 -20.61
N GLU A 319 -4.54 7.39 -21.35
CA GLU A 319 -3.73 8.47 -21.92
C GLU A 319 -3.14 9.39 -20.85
N ASP A 320 -3.92 9.80 -19.84
CA ASP A 320 -3.46 10.65 -18.74
C ASP A 320 -2.40 9.94 -17.87
N MET A 321 -2.53 8.63 -17.65
CA MET A 321 -1.52 7.84 -16.94
C MET A 321 -0.23 7.70 -17.76
N GLN A 322 -0.34 7.53 -19.08
CA GLN A 322 0.82 7.42 -19.97
C GLN A 322 1.57 8.76 -20.12
N SER A 323 0.86 9.87 -20.27
CA SER A 323 1.45 11.21 -20.40
C SER A 323 2.21 11.64 -19.14
N LYS A 324 1.66 11.38 -17.95
CA LYS A 324 2.34 11.64 -16.66
C LYS A 324 3.60 10.78 -16.47
N SER A 325 3.62 9.57 -17.02
CA SER A 325 4.83 8.72 -17.00
C SER A 325 5.93 9.21 -17.96
N ARG A 326 5.54 9.70 -19.15
CA ARG A 326 6.46 10.28 -20.15
C ARG A 326 7.09 11.58 -19.65
N ASN A 327 6.28 12.49 -19.09
CA ASN A 327 6.76 13.78 -18.57
C ASN A 327 7.78 13.60 -17.42
N ARG A 328 7.63 12.54 -16.61
CA ARG A 328 8.58 12.22 -15.52
C ARG A 328 9.88 11.61 -16.03
N ALA A 329 9.85 10.91 -17.17
CA ALA A 329 11.04 10.36 -17.83
C ALA A 329 11.83 11.44 -18.61
N GLU A 330 11.15 12.45 -19.14
CA GLU A 330 11.75 13.54 -19.90
C GLU A 330 12.46 14.57 -18.99
N MET A 331 11.86 14.91 -17.84
CA MET A 331 12.50 15.78 -16.84
C MET A 331 13.80 15.19 -16.25
N ASN A 332 13.95 13.86 -16.22
CA ASN A 332 15.17 13.20 -15.73
C ASN A 332 16.28 13.09 -16.80
N LYS A 333 16.02 13.47 -18.06
CA LYS A 333 16.99 13.44 -19.16
C LYS A 333 17.59 14.82 -19.50
N GLY A 334 17.00 15.92 -19.04
CA GLY A 334 17.43 17.29 -19.38
C GLY A 334 18.56 17.89 -18.53
N GLY A 335 19.03 17.21 -17.48
CA GLY A 335 19.99 17.77 -16.52
C GLY A 335 21.48 17.59 -16.85
N ARG A 336 21.84 17.29 -18.11
CA ARG A 336 23.25 17.13 -18.51
C ARG A 336 23.50 17.87 -19.82
N ASN A 337 24.32 18.92 -19.70
CA ASN A 337 25.22 19.46 -20.73
C ASN A 337 24.72 20.64 -21.60
N GLN A 338 25.17 21.86 -21.28
CA GLN A 338 25.57 22.97 -22.20
C GLN A 338 25.82 24.23 -21.37
N ASN A 339 27.02 24.44 -20.82
CA ASN A 339 28.15 25.15 -21.43
C ASN A 339 28.06 25.45 -22.93
N GLN A 340 27.68 26.69 -23.33
CA GLN A 340 28.35 27.55 -24.34
C GLN A 340 27.50 28.74 -24.82
N GLY A 341 28.14 29.92 -24.90
CA GLY A 341 27.82 31.06 -25.78
C GLY A 341 26.64 31.93 -25.35
N GLY A 342 26.71 33.25 -25.21
CA GLY A 342 27.61 34.25 -25.79
C GLY A 342 26.76 35.39 -26.36
N ARG A 343 27.07 36.65 -25.98
CA ARG A 343 26.65 37.99 -26.51
C ARG A 343 26.24 38.91 -25.35
N GLY A 344 26.73 40.13 -25.14
CA GLY A 344 27.73 40.97 -25.81
C GLY A 344 27.58 42.45 -25.35
N GLY A 345 28.70 43.17 -25.23
CA GLY A 345 28.82 44.66 -25.17
C GLY A 345 28.47 45.34 -23.84
N GLY A 346 29.21 46.31 -23.28
CA GLY A 346 30.44 47.01 -23.67
C GLY A 346 30.64 48.24 -22.76
N GLY A 347 31.90 48.66 -22.55
CA GLY A 347 32.27 50.07 -22.26
C GLY A 347 32.68 50.48 -20.83
N GLY A 348 33.91 51.01 -20.71
CA GLY A 348 34.34 52.02 -19.71
C GLY A 348 35.04 51.47 -18.44
N ALA A 349 36.38 51.38 -18.38
CA ALA A 349 37.36 52.44 -18.09
C ALA A 349 37.53 52.79 -16.60
N GLY A 350 38.74 52.60 -16.06
CA GLY A 350 39.31 53.49 -15.03
C GLY A 350 39.96 52.87 -13.79
N GLY A 351 41.30 52.89 -13.74
CA GLY A 351 42.15 53.02 -12.54
C GLY A 351 42.26 51.79 -11.61
N GLY A 352 43.40 51.37 -11.07
CA GLY A 352 44.70 52.00 -10.90
C GLY A 352 45.21 51.71 -9.48
N GLY A 353 46.37 51.07 -9.35
CA GLY A 353 47.13 50.88 -8.09
C GLY A 353 46.57 49.79 -7.16
N GLY A 354 47.34 48.91 -6.53
CA GLY A 354 48.78 48.83 -6.30
C GLY A 354 49.00 48.19 -4.92
N GLY A 355 49.94 47.26 -4.80
CA GLY A 355 50.65 47.01 -3.53
C GLY A 355 50.48 45.65 -2.83
N GLY A 356 51.61 44.97 -2.65
CA GLY A 356 51.98 44.20 -1.43
C GLY A 356 51.57 42.72 -1.39
N ARG A 357 52.45 41.77 -1.76
CA ARG A 357 53.46 41.09 -0.91
C ARG A 357 52.93 40.39 0.36
N ASN A 358 53.00 39.05 0.34
CA ASN A 358 53.51 38.10 1.37
C ASN A 358 52.99 36.71 0.96
N ASN A 359 53.78 35.78 0.38
CA ASN A 359 54.88 34.96 0.90
C ASN A 359 54.53 34.05 2.11
N MET A 360 54.96 32.79 1.97
CA MET A 360 55.07 31.68 2.94
C MET A 360 53.80 30.90 3.31
N ASN A 361 53.68 29.65 2.86
CA ASN A 361 54.13 28.42 3.55
C ASN A 361 53.43 27.21 2.90
N ALA A 362 54.10 26.42 2.06
CA ALA A 362 54.89 25.23 2.40
C ALA A 362 54.06 24.00 2.85
N ASN A 363 54.19 22.94 2.05
CA ASN A 363 54.22 21.49 2.39
C ASN A 363 53.00 20.88 3.10
N ASN A 364 52.55 19.65 2.79
CA ASN A 364 53.34 18.47 2.48
C ASN A 364 52.49 17.38 1.79
N ARG A 365 53.17 16.60 0.95
CA ARG A 365 52.75 15.33 0.34
C ARG A 365 52.76 14.18 1.35
N ASN A 366 51.94 13.16 1.08
CA ASN A 366 52.28 11.72 0.91
C ASN A 366 50.98 10.90 1.10
N THR A 367 50.47 10.13 0.12
CA THR A 367 51.02 8.93 -0.56
C THR A 367 51.15 7.72 0.38
N PHE A 368 50.47 6.62 0.00
CA PHE A 368 50.59 5.18 0.33
C PHE A 368 49.17 4.62 0.60
N GLY A 369 48.60 3.65 -0.12
CA GLY A 369 49.17 2.60 -0.96
C GLY A 369 49.03 1.24 -0.28
N GLY A 370 48.12 0.37 -0.77
CA GLY A 370 48.34 -1.08 -0.73
C GLY A 370 47.46 -1.99 0.16
N ASN A 371 46.45 -2.61 -0.47
CA ASN A 371 46.28 -4.07 -0.69
C ASN A 371 45.96 -5.08 0.46
N ARG A 372 45.03 -5.99 0.09
CA ARG A 372 44.90 -7.45 0.35
C ARG A 372 43.97 -8.03 1.45
N GLY A 373 43.20 -9.03 1.00
CA GLY A 373 42.59 -10.15 1.75
C GLY A 373 41.08 -10.02 1.92
N GLY A 374 40.17 -10.79 1.31
CA GLY A 374 40.21 -12.20 0.92
C GLY A 374 39.47 -13.05 1.95
N ASN A 375 38.16 -13.30 1.78
CA ASN A 375 37.56 -14.58 2.18
C ASN A 375 36.15 -14.84 1.62
N ARG A 376 35.91 -16.13 1.41
CA ARG A 376 34.92 -16.82 0.60
C ARG A 376 34.06 -17.69 1.53
N ALA A 377 32.74 -17.59 1.47
CA ALA A 377 31.76 -18.62 1.88
C ALA A 377 30.35 -18.10 1.51
N GLY A 378 29.43 -18.79 0.83
CA GLY A 378 29.31 -20.21 0.56
C GLY A 378 28.17 -20.85 1.36
N LEU A 379 26.93 -20.72 0.84
CA LEU A 379 25.77 -21.63 0.97
C LEU A 379 25.17 -21.93 2.36
N GLY A 380 23.83 -21.98 2.42
CA GLY A 380 23.07 -22.41 3.60
C GLY A 380 21.57 -22.53 3.35
N ASN A 381 21.18 -23.48 2.50
CA ASN A 381 19.83 -24.05 2.42
C ASN A 381 19.58 -24.93 3.67
N PRO A 382 18.35 -25.00 4.22
CA PRO A 382 17.95 -26.17 4.99
C PRO A 382 16.65 -26.78 4.45
N ASN A 383 16.82 -27.80 3.60
CA ASN A 383 15.88 -28.90 3.49
C ASN A 383 16.66 -30.21 3.72
N ARG A 384 16.24 -30.99 4.74
CA ARG A 384 16.44 -32.43 5.01
C ARG A 384 16.89 -32.74 6.45
N ASN A 385 16.07 -33.53 7.14
CA ASN A 385 16.40 -34.87 7.66
C ASN A 385 15.06 -35.58 7.90
N ALA A 386 14.70 -36.64 7.17
CA ALA A 386 15.29 -37.98 7.09
C ALA A 386 15.14 -38.77 8.41
N GLN A 387 14.16 -39.67 8.36
CA GLN A 387 14.12 -41.03 8.92
C GLN A 387 15.26 -41.42 9.86
N ASN A 388 14.90 -41.89 11.05
CA ASN A 388 15.55 -43.08 11.59
C ASN A 388 14.53 -43.99 12.28
N LYS A 389 14.60 -45.27 11.91
CA LYS A 389 13.85 -46.40 12.45
C LYS A 389 14.14 -46.58 13.94
N LYS A 390 13.10 -46.91 14.70
CA LYS A 390 12.96 -48.24 15.33
C LYS A 390 11.49 -48.62 15.34
#